data_AF-A0A1R4KGM6-F1
#
_entry.id   AF-A0A1R4KGM6-F1
#
_cell.length_a   1.000
_cell.length_b   1.000
_cell.length_c   1.000
_cell.angle_alpha   90.00
_cell.angle_beta   90.00
_cell.angle_gamma   90.00
#
_symmetry.space_group_name_H-M   'P 1'
#
loop_
_entity.id
_entity.type
_entity.pdbx_description
1 polymer ?
#
loop_
_entity_poly.entity_id
_entity_poly.type
_entity_poly.pdbx_seq_one_letter_code
_entity_poly.pdbx_strand_id
1 'polypeptide(L)'
;MSINFKLDDRRDVDSADDPWGRTWIGWAENLSDEEVYEQNRGVWLLGRRSRNERLATFSNQGRVKVVVAIEDFEDVPGGKQAIIGRVLSAGDPDYDALIGTAVDAFRNPVTYQEQGDRVCACGCGASVAGTVTFLPGHDQRAVHDRISKQWGSTLAFVRWFDDTYGRP
;
A
#
# COMPACT_ATOMS: atom_id res chain seq x y z
N MET A 1 -1.83 -0.75 3.73
CA MET A 1 -1.41 -0.35 2.37
C MET A 1 0.10 -0.56 2.29
N SER A 2 0.61 -0.87 1.10
CA SER A 2 2.04 -1.06 0.86
C SER A 2 2.48 -0.35 -0.42
N ILE A 3 3.76 0.03 -0.49
CA ILE A 3 4.41 0.44 -1.73
C ILE A 3 4.95 -0.81 -2.40
N ASN A 4 4.60 -1.07 -3.65
CA ASN A 4 5.12 -2.18 -4.41
C ASN A 4 6.11 -1.73 -5.50
N PHE A 5 7.29 -2.33 -5.47
CA PHE A 5 8.36 -2.19 -6.44
C PHE A 5 8.36 -3.38 -7.39
N LYS A 6 8.22 -3.11 -8.69
CA LYS A 6 8.25 -4.14 -9.72
C LYS A 6 9.68 -4.31 -10.21
N LEU A 7 10.19 -5.53 -10.05
CA LEU A 7 11.49 -5.96 -10.48
C LEU A 7 11.33 -6.75 -11.78
N ASP A 8 12.07 -6.32 -12.79
CA ASP A 8 12.35 -7.17 -13.95
C ASP A 8 13.29 -8.32 -13.53
N ASP A 9 13.50 -9.27 -14.45
CA ASP A 9 14.49 -10.32 -14.25
C ASP A 9 15.89 -9.71 -14.10
N ARG A 10 16.75 -10.43 -13.35
CA ARG A 10 18.11 -9.98 -13.08
C ARG A 10 18.82 -9.54 -14.36
N ARG A 11 19.43 -8.36 -14.30
CA ARG A 11 20.37 -7.87 -15.31
C ARG A 11 21.58 -7.27 -14.64
N ASP A 12 22.75 -7.53 -15.21
CA ASP A 12 23.97 -6.88 -14.78
C ASP A 12 23.99 -5.42 -15.24
N VAL A 13 24.65 -4.57 -14.45
CA VAL A 13 24.83 -3.15 -14.73
C VAL A 13 26.26 -2.75 -14.43
N ASP A 14 26.76 -1.73 -15.13
CA ASP A 14 28.04 -1.14 -14.77
C ASP A 14 27.88 -0.29 -13.51
N SER A 15 28.64 -0.62 -12.47
CA SER A 15 28.68 0.13 -11.21
C SER A 15 29.10 1.60 -11.40
N ALA A 16 29.86 1.93 -12.45
CA ALA A 16 30.24 3.30 -12.74
C ALA A 16 29.05 4.15 -13.24
N ASP A 17 28.08 3.51 -13.89
CA ASP A 17 26.89 4.17 -14.47
C ASP A 17 25.66 4.09 -13.54
N ASP A 18 25.69 3.20 -12.53
CA ASP A 18 24.60 3.08 -11.57
C ASP A 18 24.71 4.13 -10.44
N PRO A 19 23.66 4.92 -10.17
CA PRO A 19 23.68 5.95 -9.11
C PRO A 19 23.91 5.43 -7.69
N TRP A 20 23.82 4.11 -7.50
CA TRP A 20 24.04 3.41 -6.23
C TRP A 20 25.26 2.48 -6.31
N GLY A 21 26.05 2.51 -7.39
CA GLY A 21 27.24 1.66 -7.52
C GLY A 21 26.94 0.16 -7.56
N ARG A 22 25.72 -0.23 -7.95
CA ARG A 22 25.31 -1.64 -8.04
C ARG A 22 25.98 -2.32 -9.23
N THR A 23 26.20 -3.63 -9.12
CA THR A 23 26.71 -4.47 -10.22
C THR A 23 25.60 -5.24 -10.94
N TRP A 24 24.39 -5.29 -10.36
CA TRP A 24 23.20 -5.90 -10.97
C TRP A 24 21.93 -5.28 -10.38
N ILE A 25 20.79 -5.45 -11.05
CA ILE A 25 19.47 -5.09 -10.53
C ILE A 25 18.43 -6.14 -10.92
N GLY A 26 17.24 -6.09 -10.31
CA GLY A 26 16.12 -6.97 -10.65
C GLY A 26 15.97 -8.14 -9.67
N TRP A 27 15.25 -9.17 -10.10
CA TRP A 27 14.97 -10.38 -9.32
C TRP A 27 15.91 -11.54 -9.70
N ALA A 28 16.44 -12.22 -8.69
CA ALA A 28 17.24 -13.43 -8.85
C ALA A 28 16.74 -14.51 -7.88
N GLU A 29 16.29 -15.65 -8.41
CA GLU A 29 15.65 -16.72 -7.63
C GLU A 29 16.61 -17.46 -6.69
N ASN A 30 17.93 -17.34 -6.92
CA ASN A 30 18.97 -17.99 -6.13
C ASN A 30 19.53 -17.13 -5.00
N LEU A 31 18.96 -15.94 -4.75
CA LEU A 31 19.38 -15.03 -3.68
C LEU A 31 18.32 -14.98 -2.57
N SER A 32 18.75 -14.66 -1.36
CA SER A 32 17.87 -14.42 -0.23
C SER A 32 17.04 -13.14 -0.40
N ASP A 33 15.94 -13.06 0.34
CA ASP A 33 15.09 -11.88 0.37
C ASP A 33 15.87 -10.63 0.84
N GLU A 34 16.80 -10.79 1.77
CA GLU A 34 17.71 -9.73 2.23
C GLU A 34 18.67 -9.27 1.14
N GLU A 35 19.27 -10.18 0.38
CA GLU A 35 20.16 -9.82 -0.74
C GLU A 35 19.40 -9.10 -1.85
N VAL A 36 18.20 -9.57 -2.19
CA VAL A 36 17.33 -8.90 -3.17
C VAL A 36 16.91 -7.52 -2.66
N TYR A 37 16.53 -7.42 -1.39
CA TYR A 37 16.17 -6.15 -0.77
C TYR A 37 17.33 -5.17 -0.81
N GLU A 38 18.52 -5.51 -0.32
CA GLU A 38 19.65 -4.58 -0.26
C GLU A 38 20.03 -4.09 -1.67
N GLN A 39 19.98 -4.98 -2.67
CA GLN A 39 20.27 -4.61 -4.05
C GLN A 39 19.22 -3.65 -4.66
N ASN A 40 17.95 -3.80 -4.28
CA ASN A 40 16.83 -3.14 -4.96
C ASN A 40 16.11 -2.10 -4.11
N ARG A 41 16.51 -1.87 -2.84
CA ARG A 41 15.78 -0.98 -1.92
C ARG A 41 15.74 0.49 -2.33
N GLY A 42 16.49 0.88 -3.36
CA GLY A 42 16.58 2.26 -3.79
C GLY A 42 16.80 2.53 -5.27
N VAL A 43 17.13 3.81 -5.55
CA VAL A 43 17.04 4.44 -6.87
C VAL A 43 15.58 4.61 -7.31
N TRP A 44 14.67 4.84 -6.35
CA TRP A 44 13.24 5.02 -6.63
C TRP A 44 12.82 6.49 -6.58
N LEU A 45 11.97 6.90 -7.53
CA LEU A 45 11.31 8.20 -7.48
C LEU A 45 10.04 8.08 -6.64
N LEU A 46 10.11 8.48 -5.37
CA LEU A 46 9.00 8.38 -4.43
C LEU A 46 8.36 9.75 -4.19
N GLY A 47 7.03 9.78 -4.23
CA GLY A 47 6.24 10.97 -3.89
C GLY A 47 5.93 11.03 -2.40
N ARG A 48 5.36 12.15 -1.93
CA ARG A 48 4.98 12.37 -0.52
C ARG A 48 4.12 11.26 0.09
N ARG A 49 3.30 10.56 -0.72
CA ARG A 49 2.45 9.44 -0.27
C ARG A 49 3.26 8.32 0.36
N SER A 50 4.46 8.04 -0.13
CA SER A 50 5.33 6.97 0.38
C SER A 50 5.54 7.04 1.90
N ARG A 51 5.57 8.24 2.46
CA ARG A 51 5.78 8.48 3.90
C ARG A 51 4.62 8.05 4.79
N ASN A 52 3.46 7.73 4.21
CA ASN A 52 2.31 7.21 4.95
C ASN A 52 2.26 5.68 4.97
N GLU A 53 3.13 5.03 4.20
CA GLU A 53 3.12 3.59 4.01
C GLU A 53 4.06 2.94 5.05
N ARG A 54 3.61 1.82 5.62
CA ARG A 54 4.38 1.07 6.65
C ARG A 54 5.08 -0.15 6.08
N LEU A 55 4.72 -0.53 4.86
CA LEU A 55 5.21 -1.74 4.21
C LEU A 55 5.67 -1.42 2.79
N ALA A 56 6.74 -2.06 2.41
CA ALA A 56 7.21 -2.13 1.04
C ALA A 56 7.20 -3.59 0.58
N THR A 57 6.87 -3.82 -0.69
CA THR A 57 6.94 -5.13 -1.31
C THR A 57 7.75 -5.06 -2.60
N PHE A 58 8.48 -6.13 -2.88
CA PHE A 58 9.15 -6.31 -4.17
C PHE A 58 8.45 -7.44 -4.91
N SER A 59 8.16 -7.22 -6.18
CA SER A 59 7.40 -8.15 -7.01
C SER A 59 8.14 -8.45 -8.29
N ASN A 60 8.02 -9.68 -8.76
CA ASN A 60 8.52 -10.11 -10.06
C ASN A 60 7.47 -11.02 -10.69
N GLN A 61 7.32 -10.94 -12.02
CA GLN A 61 6.31 -11.69 -12.77
C GLN A 61 4.88 -11.55 -12.19
N GLY A 62 4.52 -10.33 -11.74
CA GLY A 62 3.18 -10.02 -11.26
C GLY A 62 2.84 -10.53 -9.86
N ARG A 63 3.82 -11.03 -9.09
CA ARG A 63 3.60 -11.52 -7.72
C ARG A 63 4.61 -10.94 -6.73
N VAL A 64 4.16 -10.69 -5.50
CA VAL A 64 5.01 -10.29 -4.38
C VAL A 64 5.98 -11.43 -4.03
N LYS A 65 7.25 -11.07 -3.89
CA LYS A 65 8.37 -11.97 -3.58
C LYS A 65 9.08 -11.61 -2.28
N VAL A 66 9.16 -10.31 -1.95
CA VAL A 66 9.77 -9.82 -0.70
C VAL A 66 8.81 -8.85 -0.03
N VAL A 67 8.74 -8.89 1.29
CA VAL A 67 7.95 -7.97 2.13
C VAL A 67 8.86 -7.32 3.16
N VAL A 68 8.75 -6.00 3.32
CA VAL A 68 9.63 -5.19 4.16
C VAL A 68 8.78 -4.28 5.03
N ALA A 69 9.05 -4.28 6.34
CA ALA A 69 8.56 -3.23 7.23
C ALA A 69 9.42 -1.98 7.06
N ILE A 70 8.79 -0.89 6.64
CA ILE A 70 9.45 0.40 6.42
C ILE A 70 9.74 1.02 7.79
N GLU A 71 11.01 1.35 8.01
CA GLU A 71 11.47 2.04 9.21
C GLU A 71 11.80 3.50 8.92
N ASP A 72 12.43 3.78 7.78
CA ASP A 72 12.71 5.13 7.30
C ASP A 72 12.98 5.14 5.79
N PHE A 73 13.43 6.28 5.26
CA PHE A 73 13.92 6.43 3.90
C PHE A 73 15.13 7.36 3.89
N GLU A 74 16.06 7.09 2.99
CA GLU A 74 17.21 7.96 2.73
C GLU A 74 17.19 8.50 1.30
N ASP A 75 17.74 9.70 1.14
CA ASP A 75 17.91 10.32 -0.16
C ASP A 75 19.18 9.79 -0.84
N VAL A 76 19.08 9.55 -2.14
CA VAL A 76 20.20 9.13 -3.00
C VAL A 76 20.36 10.04 -4.21
N PRO A 77 21.53 10.02 -4.87
CA PRO A 77 21.83 10.94 -5.97
C PRO A 77 20.73 10.98 -7.04
N GLY A 78 20.46 12.18 -7.56
CA GLY A 78 19.45 12.41 -8.59
C GLY A 78 18.02 12.55 -8.07
N GLY A 79 17.83 12.89 -6.78
CA GLY A 79 16.51 13.15 -6.20
C GLY A 79 15.66 11.89 -6.02
N LYS A 80 16.31 10.74 -5.94
CA LYS A 80 15.70 9.44 -5.71
C LYS A 80 15.88 9.05 -4.25
N GLN A 81 15.19 7.99 -3.83
CA GLN A 81 15.19 7.54 -2.44
C GLN A 81 15.42 6.03 -2.36
N ALA A 82 15.90 5.57 -1.21
CA ALA A 82 15.67 4.20 -0.76
C ALA A 82 14.79 4.13 0.45
N ILE A 83 14.25 2.94 0.61
CA ILE A 83 13.66 2.48 1.85
C ILE A 83 14.76 1.95 2.76
N ILE A 84 14.66 2.32 4.03
CA ILE A 84 15.33 1.68 5.15
C ILE A 84 14.26 0.89 5.89
N GLY A 85 14.53 -0.37 6.18
CA GLY A 85 13.52 -1.28 6.70
C GLY A 85 14.05 -2.67 6.95
N ARG A 86 13.18 -3.47 7.56
CA ARG A 86 13.45 -4.86 7.94
C ARG A 86 12.68 -5.80 7.03
N VAL A 87 13.39 -6.72 6.40
CA VAL A 87 12.78 -7.82 5.64
C VAL A 87 11.98 -8.70 6.60
N LEU A 88 10.74 -8.99 6.23
CA LEU A 88 9.83 -9.85 6.99
C LEU A 88 9.94 -11.29 6.48
N SER A 89 9.61 -12.24 7.35
CA SER A 89 9.73 -13.66 7.07
C SER A 89 8.48 -14.43 7.49
N ALA A 90 8.40 -15.73 7.15
CA ALA A 90 7.28 -16.57 7.52
C ALA A 90 6.98 -16.51 9.03
N GLY A 91 5.72 -16.26 9.38
CA GLY A 91 5.26 -16.03 10.75
C GLY A 91 5.11 -14.55 11.13
N ASP A 92 5.63 -13.61 10.33
CA ASP A 92 5.22 -12.21 10.40
C ASP A 92 3.83 -12.06 9.73
N PRO A 93 2.80 -11.49 10.41
CA PRO A 93 1.44 -11.42 9.86
C PRO A 93 1.33 -10.69 8.50
N ASP A 94 2.12 -9.64 8.30
CA ASP A 94 2.14 -8.88 7.05
C ASP A 94 2.86 -9.65 5.93
N TYR A 95 3.88 -10.45 6.25
CA TYR A 95 4.52 -11.34 5.29
C TYR A 95 3.53 -12.39 4.82
N ASP A 96 2.93 -13.13 5.76
CA ASP A 96 1.99 -14.22 5.46
C ASP A 96 0.78 -13.73 4.66
N ALA A 97 0.34 -12.49 4.87
CA ALA A 97 -0.77 -11.88 4.15
C ALA A 97 -0.42 -11.42 2.72
N LEU A 98 0.83 -11.01 2.46
CA LEU A 98 1.23 -10.35 1.22
C LEU A 98 2.05 -11.23 0.29
N ILE A 99 2.84 -12.16 0.82
CA ILE A 99 3.74 -12.98 0.03
C ILE A 99 2.97 -13.76 -1.05
N GLY A 100 3.44 -13.71 -2.28
CA GLY A 100 2.82 -14.38 -3.42
C GLY A 100 1.52 -13.74 -3.94
N THR A 101 0.98 -12.69 -3.31
CA THR A 101 -0.21 -12.00 -3.83
C THR A 101 0.04 -11.32 -5.18
N ALA A 102 -1.03 -11.15 -5.96
CA ALA A 102 -0.93 -10.53 -7.28
C ALA A 102 -0.72 -9.02 -7.18
N VAL A 103 0.12 -8.47 -8.06
CA VAL A 103 0.30 -7.01 -8.23
C VAL A 103 -0.31 -6.56 -9.55
N ASP A 104 -0.68 -5.28 -9.65
CA ASP A 104 -1.28 -4.75 -10.88
C ASP A 104 -0.31 -4.84 -12.09
N ALA A 105 -0.86 -4.78 -13.30
CA ALA A 105 -0.10 -4.85 -14.55
C ALA A 105 0.33 -3.46 -15.09
N PHE A 106 0.21 -2.38 -14.30
CA PHE A 106 0.60 -1.05 -14.79
C PHE A 106 2.11 -0.99 -15.07
N ARG A 107 2.50 -0.21 -16.07
CA ARG A 107 3.90 -0.07 -16.50
C ARG A 107 4.79 0.69 -15.51
N ASN A 108 4.20 1.42 -14.57
CA ASN A 108 4.97 2.14 -13.56
C ASN A 108 5.59 1.12 -12.58
N PRO A 109 6.92 1.11 -12.39
CA PRO A 109 7.56 0.16 -11.49
C PRO A 109 7.27 0.45 -10.01
N VAL A 110 6.81 1.65 -9.66
CA VAL A 110 6.34 1.98 -8.30
C VAL A 110 4.82 2.08 -8.29
N THR A 111 4.20 1.24 -7.48
CA THR A 111 2.74 1.14 -7.33
C THR A 111 2.35 1.15 -5.87
N TYR A 112 1.11 1.53 -5.56
CA TYR A 112 0.60 1.52 -4.18
C TYR A 112 -0.50 0.48 -4.11
N GLN A 113 -0.32 -0.50 -3.24
CA GLN A 113 -1.29 -1.57 -3.03
C GLN A 113 -2.13 -1.27 -1.79
N GLU A 114 -3.44 -1.28 -2.00
CA GLU A 114 -4.38 -1.32 -0.90
C GLU A 114 -4.30 -2.72 -0.27
N GLN A 115 -4.07 -2.81 1.04
CA GLN A 115 -4.02 -4.10 1.74
C GLN A 115 -5.45 -4.64 1.90
N GLY A 116 -5.67 -5.84 1.39
CA GLY A 116 -6.92 -6.58 1.53
C GLY A 116 -8.03 -6.12 0.59
N ASP A 117 -9.05 -6.96 0.47
CA ASP A 117 -10.34 -6.54 -0.06
C ASP A 117 -10.87 -5.42 0.82
N ARG A 118 -10.68 -4.17 0.38
CA ARG A 118 -11.34 -3.04 1.01
C ARG A 118 -12.83 -3.32 0.93
N VAL A 119 -13.51 -3.32 2.07
CA VAL A 119 -14.95 -3.53 2.13
C VAL A 119 -15.68 -2.21 2.28
N CYS A 120 -16.91 -2.17 1.79
CA CYS A 120 -17.76 -1.00 1.84
C CYS A 120 -17.96 -0.51 3.28
N ALA A 121 -17.64 0.76 3.53
CA ALA A 121 -17.74 1.38 4.86
C ALA A 121 -19.16 1.45 5.43
N CYS A 122 -20.19 1.11 4.65
CA CYS A 122 -21.54 0.94 5.19
C CYS A 122 -21.65 -0.24 6.18
N GLY A 123 -20.70 -1.19 6.13
CA GLY A 123 -20.68 -2.37 6.99
C GLY A 123 -21.29 -3.63 6.35
N CYS A 124 -21.60 -3.62 5.05
CA CYS A 124 -22.21 -4.77 4.37
C CYS A 124 -21.22 -5.89 3.98
N GLY A 125 -19.91 -5.68 4.18
CA GLY A 125 -18.88 -6.66 3.85
C GLY A 125 -18.55 -6.83 2.36
N ALA A 126 -19.21 -6.11 1.46
CA ALA A 126 -18.93 -6.18 0.02
C ALA A 126 -17.65 -5.40 -0.36
N SER A 127 -16.83 -5.94 -1.25
CA SER A 127 -15.57 -5.32 -1.69
C SER A 127 -15.78 -4.02 -2.48
N VAL A 128 -14.84 -3.07 -2.37
CA VAL A 128 -14.83 -1.77 -3.05
C VAL A 128 -13.52 -1.54 -3.81
N ALA A 129 -13.62 -1.19 -5.09
CA ALA A 129 -12.46 -1.02 -5.97
C ALA A 129 -11.72 0.31 -5.76
N GLY A 130 -10.40 0.30 -5.99
CA GLY A 130 -9.57 1.50 -6.10
C GLY A 130 -9.53 2.34 -4.83
N THR A 131 -10.01 3.58 -4.88
CA THR A 131 -10.11 4.50 -3.73
C THR A 131 -11.52 4.64 -3.16
N VAL A 132 -12.52 3.95 -3.73
CA VAL A 132 -13.93 4.07 -3.35
C VAL A 132 -14.18 3.61 -1.91
N THR A 133 -14.83 4.43 -1.08
CA THR A 133 -15.13 4.10 0.34
C THR A 133 -16.50 3.44 0.52
N PHE A 134 -17.48 3.85 -0.29
CA PHE A 134 -18.85 3.33 -0.30
C PHE A 134 -19.21 2.84 -1.70
N LEU A 135 -19.91 1.70 -1.80
CA LEU A 135 -20.58 1.34 -3.05
C LEU A 135 -21.65 2.41 -3.37
N PRO A 136 -22.06 2.56 -4.65
CA PRO A 136 -23.04 3.56 -5.04
C PRO A 136 -24.31 3.51 -4.16
N GLY A 137 -24.63 4.64 -3.50
CA GLY A 137 -25.80 4.80 -2.62
C GLY A 137 -25.67 4.20 -1.21
N HIS A 138 -24.56 3.51 -0.91
CA HIS A 138 -24.37 2.88 0.40
C HIS A 138 -24.00 3.89 1.50
N ASP A 139 -23.50 5.07 1.14
CA ASP A 139 -23.24 6.19 2.04
C ASP A 139 -24.54 6.72 2.66
N GLN A 140 -25.54 7.02 1.83
CA GLN A 140 -26.85 7.47 2.29
C GLN A 140 -27.55 6.38 3.12
N ARG A 141 -27.53 5.13 2.64
CA ARG A 141 -28.08 3.99 3.40
C ARG A 141 -27.43 3.87 4.77
N ALA A 142 -26.10 3.94 4.84
CA ALA A 142 -25.35 3.83 6.08
C ALA A 142 -25.74 4.91 7.11
N VAL A 143 -25.93 6.15 6.66
CA VAL A 143 -26.33 7.27 7.51
C VAL A 143 -27.78 7.09 7.97
N HIS A 144 -28.71 6.84 7.04
CA HIS A 144 -30.13 6.67 7.37
C HIS A 144 -30.39 5.47 8.28
N ASP A 145 -29.68 4.35 8.11
CA ASP A 145 -29.80 3.18 8.98
C ASP A 145 -29.40 3.52 10.43
N ARG A 146 -28.32 4.29 10.61
CA ARG A 146 -27.87 4.72 11.94
C ARG A 146 -28.84 5.72 12.55
N ILE A 147 -29.32 6.67 11.75
CA ILE A 147 -30.34 7.63 12.15
C ILE A 147 -31.61 6.90 12.63
N SER A 148 -32.09 5.94 11.84
CA SER A 148 -33.27 5.14 12.17
C SER A 148 -33.08 4.31 13.44
N LYS A 149 -31.91 3.65 13.58
CA LYS A 149 -31.63 2.82 14.78
C LYS A 149 -31.50 3.63 16.07
N GLN A 150 -30.89 4.81 16.01
CA GLN A 150 -30.56 5.59 17.20
C GLN A 150 -31.62 6.65 17.54
N TRP A 151 -32.26 7.26 16.55
CA TRP A 151 -33.27 8.33 16.74
C TRP A 151 -34.64 8.00 16.15
N GLY A 152 -34.80 6.89 15.43
CA GLY A 152 -36.07 6.47 14.81
C GLY A 152 -36.41 7.21 13.51
N SER A 153 -36.02 8.47 13.34
CA SER A 153 -36.28 9.25 12.12
C SER A 153 -35.26 10.36 11.90
N THR A 154 -35.14 10.82 10.65
CA THR A 154 -34.30 11.98 10.30
C THR A 154 -34.73 13.25 11.03
N LEU A 155 -36.04 13.48 11.20
CA LEU A 155 -36.53 14.65 11.94
C LEU A 155 -36.10 14.59 13.42
N ALA A 156 -36.16 13.42 14.05
CA ALA A 156 -35.71 13.24 15.43
C ALA A 156 -34.20 13.45 15.57
N PHE A 157 -33.41 12.96 14.60
CA PHE A 157 -31.97 13.24 14.54
C PHE A 157 -31.68 14.74 14.41
N VAL A 158 -32.35 15.45 13.49
CA VAL A 158 -32.13 16.90 13.31
C VAL A 158 -32.49 17.68 14.57
N ARG A 159 -33.62 17.36 15.22
CA ARG A 159 -34.00 17.99 16.49
C ARG A 159 -32.95 17.76 17.57
N TRP A 160 -32.51 16.52 17.74
CA TRP A 160 -31.44 16.20 18.69
C TRP A 160 -30.14 16.95 18.37
N PHE A 161 -29.76 17.03 17.10
CA PHE A 161 -28.55 17.71 16.66
C PHE A 161 -28.64 19.22 16.96
N ASP A 162 -29.74 19.87 16.57
CA ASP A 162 -30.01 21.29 16.84
C ASP A 162 -30.02 21.58 18.35
N ASP A 163 -30.65 20.72 19.16
CA ASP A 163 -30.70 20.88 20.62
C ASP A 163 -29.31 20.69 21.27
N THR A 164 -28.46 19.85 20.69
CA THR A 164 -27.13 19.51 21.25
C THR A 164 -26.06 20.54 20.87
N TYR A 165 -26.06 21.00 19.62
CA TYR A 165 -24.99 21.82 19.06
C TYR A 165 -25.43 23.24 18.70
N GLY A 166 -26.72 23.55 18.84
CA GLY A 166 -27.32 24.72 18.24
C GLY A 166 -27.56 24.53 16.74
N ARG A 167 -28.42 25.38 16.18
CA ARG A 167 -28.56 25.45 14.73
C ARG A 167 -27.28 26.05 14.13
N PRO A 168 -26.69 25.41 13.11
CA PRO A 168 -25.55 25.97 12.39
C PRO A 168 -25.91 27.30 11.71
#